data_AF-A0AAW6SZ13-F1
#
_entry.id   AF-A0AAW6SZ13-F1
#
_cell.length_a   1.000
_cell.length_b   1.000
_cell.length_c   1.000
_cell.angle_alpha   90.00
_cell.angle_beta   90.00
_cell.angle_gamma   90.00
#
_symmetry.space_group_name_H-M   'P 1'
#
loop_
_entity.id
_entity.type
_entity.pdbx_description
1 polymer ?
#
loop_
_entity_poly.entity_id
_entity_poly.type
_entity_poly.pdbx_seq_one_letter_code
_entity_poly.pdbx_strand_id
1 'polypeptide(L)'
;MNNNSYNIVVHVVNLILLGVIGILAFFSVVNVSPAQDPIFDIFKFGLFGFLFVMWAVNYWIQYKKQKWILPIAGTILYVAFALFVMGVVMPFLREIFN
;
A
#
# COMPACT_ATOMS: atom_id res chain seq x y z
N MET A 1 -4.33 12.45 27.48
CA MET A 1 -4.48 12.77 26.04
C MET A 1 -5.88 12.36 25.62
N ASN A 2 -6.62 13.21 24.92
CA ASN A 2 -7.98 12.88 24.48
C ASN A 2 -7.91 11.77 23.41
N ASN A 3 -8.42 10.58 23.73
CA ASN A 3 -8.41 9.44 22.82
C ASN A 3 -9.20 9.70 21.53
N ASN A 4 -10.16 10.64 21.54
CA ASN A 4 -10.90 11.03 20.34
C ASN A 4 -10.00 11.69 19.30
N SER A 5 -9.09 12.57 19.72
CA SER A 5 -8.18 13.25 18.80
C SER A 5 -7.23 12.27 18.11
N TYR A 6 -6.72 11.27 18.84
CA TYR A 6 -5.89 10.23 18.27
C TYR A 6 -6.65 9.38 17.25
N ASN A 7 -7.86 8.92 17.61
CA ASN A 7 -8.67 8.09 16.74
C ASN A 7 -9.02 8.81 15.43
N ILE A 8 -9.41 10.09 15.49
CA ILE A 8 -9.68 10.90 14.29
C ILE A 8 -8.44 10.94 13.38
N VAL A 9 -7.26 11.22 13.93
CA VAL A 9 -6.02 11.28 13.14
C VAL A 9 -5.71 9.92 12.50
N VAL A 10 -5.81 8.82 13.25
CA VAL A 10 -5.61 7.47 12.71
C VAL A 10 -6.57 7.18 11.56
N HIS A 11 -7.87 7.47 11.72
CA HIS A 11 -8.86 7.23 10.68
C HIS A 11 -8.59 8.05 9.43
N VAL A 12 -8.30 9.35 9.58
CA VAL A 12 -8.02 10.25 8.45
C VAL A 12 -6.77 9.80 7.69
N VAL A 13 -5.68 9.50 8.39
CA VAL A 13 -4.43 9.04 7.75
C VAL A 13 -4.65 7.72 7.00
N ASN A 14 -5.34 6.76 7.61
CA ASN A 14 -5.58 5.47 6.96
C ASN A 14 -6.58 5.57 5.81
N LEU A 15 -7.54 6.50 5.85
CA LEU A 15 -8.46 6.77 4.75
C LEU A 15 -7.74 7.40 3.56
N ILE A 16 -6.82 8.35 3.80
CA ILE A 16 -5.97 8.92 2.75
C ILE A 16 -5.10 7.83 2.11
N LEU A 17 -4.43 7.00 2.92
CA LEU A 17 -3.64 5.87 2.43
C LEU A 17 -4.48 4.92 1.57
N LEU A 18 -5.67 4.55 2.05
CA LEU A 18 -6.58 3.68 1.31
C LEU A 18 -7.03 4.32 -0.01
N GLY A 19 -7.34 5.61 0.00
CA GLY A 19 -7.69 6.37 -1.21
C GLY A 19 -6.57 6.35 -2.24
N VAL A 20 -5.31 6.53 -1.83
CA VAL A 20 -4.13 6.45 -2.72
C VAL A 20 -3.99 5.05 -3.31
N ILE A 21 -4.11 3.98 -2.49
CA ILE A 21 -4.08 2.60 -2.98
C ILE A 21 -5.19 2.37 -4.02
N GLY A 22 -6.41 2.84 -3.74
CA GLY A 22 -7.55 2.72 -4.64
C GLY A 22 -7.36 3.45 -5.96
N ILE A 23 -6.81 4.68 -5.94
CA ILE A 23 -6.48 5.45 -7.14
C ILE A 23 -5.43 4.71 -7.98
N LEU A 24 -4.34 4.24 -7.35
CA LEU A 24 -3.29 3.50 -8.05
C LEU A 24 -3.82 2.21 -8.67
N ALA A 25 -4.64 1.46 -7.91
CA ALA A 25 -5.27 0.24 -8.40
C ALA A 25 -6.20 0.53 -9.58
N PHE A 26 -7.06 1.55 -9.48
CA PHE A 26 -7.97 1.94 -10.56
C PHE A 26 -7.20 2.27 -11.85
N PHE A 27 -6.21 3.16 -11.77
CA PHE A 27 -5.40 3.53 -12.94
C PHE A 27 -4.58 2.37 -13.52
N SER A 28 -4.19 1.39 -12.69
CA SER A 28 -3.51 0.20 -13.16
C SER A 28 -4.39 -0.70 -14.04
N VAL A 29 -5.70 -0.69 -13.80
CA VAL A 29 -6.68 -1.53 -14.53
C VAL A 29 -7.26 -0.80 -15.74
N VAL A 30 -7.34 0.53 -15.75
CA VAL A 30 -7.87 1.26 -16.92
C VAL A 30 -6.81 1.58 -17.98
N ASN A 31 -5.52 1.55 -17.62
CA ASN A 31 -4.41 1.80 -18.55
C ASN A 31 -3.90 0.48 -19.17
N VAL A 32 -4.78 -0.21 -19.91
CA VAL A 32 -4.50 -1.50 -20.56
C VAL A 32 -3.97 -1.25 -21.97
N SER A 33 -2.69 -1.50 -22.21
CA SER A 33 -2.14 -1.56 -23.57
C SER A 33 -2.42 -2.94 -24.17
N PRO A 34 -2.79 -3.06 -25.46
CA PRO A 34 -3.02 -4.35 -26.11
C PRO A 34 -1.79 -5.28 -26.14
N ALA A 35 -0.59 -4.75 -25.89
CA ALA A 35 0.67 -5.50 -25.80
C ALA A 35 1.04 -5.88 -24.35
N GLN A 36 0.04 -6.11 -23.49
CA GLN A 36 0.29 -6.42 -22.08
C GLN A 36 0.69 -7.87 -21.87
N ASP A 37 1.77 -8.04 -21.11
CA ASP A 37 2.26 -9.33 -20.64
C ASP A 37 1.35 -9.84 -19.51
N PRO A 38 0.63 -10.97 -19.69
CA PRO A 38 -0.29 -11.50 -18.70
C PRO A 38 0.39 -11.85 -17.36
N ILE A 39 1.71 -12.14 -17.36
CA ILE A 39 2.46 -12.36 -16.13
C ILE A 39 2.57 -11.06 -15.34
N PHE A 40 2.82 -9.94 -16.02
CA PHE A 40 2.95 -8.63 -15.41
C PHE A 40 1.65 -8.15 -14.75
N ASP A 41 0.48 -8.49 -15.31
CA ASP A 41 -0.81 -8.12 -14.73
C ASP A 41 -1.14 -8.92 -13.46
N ILE A 42 -0.76 -10.20 -13.41
CA ILE A 42 -0.87 -11.01 -12.18
C ILE A 42 0.02 -10.40 -11.08
N PHE A 43 1.24 -9.96 -11.42
CA PHE A 43 2.13 -9.30 -10.46
C PHE A 43 1.55 -7.98 -9.93
N LYS A 44 0.94 -7.14 -10.78
CA LYS A 44 0.25 -5.92 -10.32
C LYS A 44 -0.87 -6.25 -9.35
N PHE A 45 -1.70 -7.24 -9.65
CA PHE A 45 -2.78 -7.66 -8.76
C PHE A 45 -2.24 -8.14 -7.40
N GLY A 46 -1.17 -8.95 -7.42
CA GLY A 46 -0.47 -9.40 -6.22
C GLY A 46 0.10 -8.24 -5.41
N LEU A 47 0.69 -7.23 -6.06
CA LEU A 47 1.19 -6.01 -5.42
C LEU A 47 0.08 -5.25 -4.69
N PHE A 48 -1.06 -5.01 -5.35
CA PHE A 48 -2.17 -4.29 -4.70
C PHE A 48 -2.79 -5.08 -3.55
N GLY A 49 -2.89 -6.41 -3.69
CA GLY A 49 -3.30 -7.29 -2.59
C GLY A 49 -2.34 -7.19 -1.39
N PHE A 50 -1.03 -7.25 -1.64
CA PHE A 50 -0.01 -7.08 -0.60
C PHE A 50 -0.09 -5.70 0.08
N LEU A 51 -0.20 -4.64 -0.72
CA LEU A 51 -0.36 -3.27 -0.24
C LEU A 51 -1.62 -3.09 0.61
N PHE A 52 -2.73 -3.72 0.25
CA PHE A 52 -3.96 -3.68 1.04
C PHE A 52 -3.82 -4.42 2.38
N VAL A 53 -3.21 -5.61 2.39
CA VAL A 53 -2.96 -6.37 3.63
C VAL A 53 -2.05 -5.60 4.57
N MET A 54 -0.96 -5.03 4.07
CA MET A 54 -0.04 -4.21 4.85
C MET A 54 -0.73 -2.98 5.45
N TRP A 55 -1.61 -2.33 4.68
CA TRP A 55 -2.42 -1.23 5.17
C TRP A 55 -3.34 -1.66 6.32
N ALA A 56 -4.07 -2.78 6.15
CA ALA A 56 -4.97 -3.29 7.17
C ALA A 56 -4.24 -3.64 8.48
N VAL A 57 -3.08 -4.30 8.39
CA VAL A 57 -2.25 -4.65 9.55
C VAL A 57 -1.73 -3.38 10.25
N ASN A 58 -1.21 -2.41 9.48
CA ASN A 58 -0.73 -1.15 10.03
C ASN A 58 -1.83 -0.39 10.77
N TYR A 59 -3.01 -0.29 10.16
CA TYR A 59 -4.17 0.37 10.75
C TYR A 59 -4.63 -0.32 12.03
N TRP A 60 -4.72 -1.66 12.03
CA TRP A 60 -5.01 -2.44 13.24
C TRP A 60 -4.03 -2.08 14.36
N ILE A 61 -2.72 -2.12 14.08
CA ILE A 61 -1.68 -1.86 15.09
C ILE A 61 -1.83 -0.45 15.66
N GLN A 62 -2.06 0.55 14.81
CA GLN A 62 -2.29 1.94 15.23
C GLN A 62 -3.51 2.06 16.14
N TYR A 63 -4.61 1.40 15.81
CA TYR A 63 -5.83 1.42 16.60
C TYR A 63 -5.65 0.71 17.96
N LYS A 64 -4.96 -0.44 17.98
CA LYS A 64 -4.75 -1.24 19.21
C LYS A 64 -3.76 -0.62 20.18
N LYS A 65 -2.70 0.02 19.69
CA LYS A 65 -1.59 0.51 20.52
C LYS A 65 -1.70 1.98 20.91
N GLN A 66 -2.46 2.77 20.16
CA GLN A 66 -2.74 4.18 20.44
C GLN A 66 -1.52 5.08 20.71
N LYS A 67 -0.39 4.82 20.03
CA LYS A 67 0.83 5.63 20.15
C LYS A 67 0.95 6.59 18.97
N TRP A 68 1.19 7.87 19.25
CA TRP A 68 1.32 8.94 18.25
C TRP A 68 2.45 8.75 17.23
N ILE A 69 3.46 7.93 17.55
CA ILE A 69 4.52 7.59 16.60
C ILE A 69 4.07 6.58 15.53
N LEU A 70 3.04 5.77 15.81
CA LEU A 70 2.62 4.68 14.91
C LEU A 70 2.00 5.16 13.60
N PRO A 71 1.16 6.22 13.55
CA PRO A 71 0.70 6.77 12.28
C PRO A 71 1.85 7.20 11.37
N ILE A 72 2.87 7.86 11.93
CA ILE A 72 4.01 8.39 11.17
C ILE A 72 4.93 7.24 10.73
N ALA A 73 5.41 6.43 11.69
CA ALA A 73 6.32 5.33 11.40
C ALA A 73 5.68 4.27 10.49
N GLY A 74 4.40 3.97 10.72
CA GLY A 74 3.63 3.04 9.90
C GLY A 74 3.46 3.52 8.47
N THR A 75 3.19 4.81 8.27
CA THR A 75 3.08 5.40 6.92
C THR A 75 4.44 5.43 6.20
N ILE A 76 5.52 5.81 6.88
CA ILE A 76 6.87 5.80 6.30
C ILE A 76 7.27 4.39 5.90
N LEU A 77 7.07 3.41 6.79
CA LEU A 77 7.38 2.02 6.52
C LEU A 77 6.57 1.48 5.34
N TYR A 78 5.28 1.84 5.27
CA TYR A 78 4.41 1.49 4.17
C TYR A 78 4.92 2.00 2.82
N VAL A 79 5.26 3.29 2.75
CA VAL A 79 5.81 3.91 1.53
C VAL A 79 7.16 3.30 1.17
N ALA A 80 8.03 3.05 2.15
CA ALA A 80 9.33 2.42 1.92
C ALA A 80 9.18 1.01 1.33
N PHE A 81 8.28 0.18 1.86
CA PHE A 81 7.98 -1.14 1.29
C PHE A 81 7.39 -1.03 -0.11
N ALA A 82 6.45 -0.10 -0.34
CA ALA A 82 5.86 0.09 -1.65
C ALA A 82 6.93 0.45 -2.70
N LEU A 83 7.81 1.40 -2.37
CA LEU A 83 8.93 1.81 -3.23
C LEU A 83 9.94 0.67 -3.44
N PHE A 84 10.26 -0.10 -2.40
CA PHE A 84 11.16 -1.25 -2.50
C PHE A 84 10.58 -2.33 -3.43
N VAL A 85 9.31 -2.68 -3.25
CA VAL A 85 8.66 -3.68 -4.11
C VAL A 85 8.57 -3.19 -5.55
N MET A 86 8.20 -1.92 -5.76
CA MET A 86 8.10 -1.36 -7.11
C MET A 86 9.44 -1.15 -7.80
N GLY A 87 10.47 -0.71 -7.08
CA GLY A 87 11.77 -0.35 -7.65
C GLY A 87 12.80 -1.46 -7.68
N VAL A 88 12.65 -2.50 -6.85
CA VAL A 88 13.63 -3.60 -6.73
C VAL A 88 12.99 -4.94 -7.06
N VAL A 89 11.93 -5.31 -6.34
CA VAL A 89 11.34 -6.65 -6.46
C VAL A 89 10.70 -6.88 -7.82
N MET A 90 9.87 -5.96 -8.30
CA MET A 90 9.20 -6.11 -9.60
C MET A 90 10.18 -6.17 -10.78
N PRO A 91 11.18 -5.28 -10.91
CA PRO A 91 12.19 -5.39 -11.97
C PRO A 91 12.97 -6.70 -11.92
N PHE A 92 13.39 -7.12 -10.72
CA PHE A 92 14.11 -8.38 -10.53
C PHE A 92 13.28 -9.61 -10.94
N LEU A 93 12.00 -9.66 -10.54
CA LEU A 93 11.11 -10.75 -10.94
C LEU A 93 10.89 -10.75 -12.45
N ARG A 94 10.77 -9.58 -13.08
CA ARG A 94 10.63 -9.47 -14.53
C ARG A 94 11.85 -10.03 -15.26
N GLU A 95 13.07 -9.79 -14.77
CA GLU A 95 14.28 -10.37 -15.36
C GLU A 95 14.36 -11.89 -15.24
N ILE A 96 13.77 -12.49 -14.20
CA ILE A 96 13.78 -13.95 -14.01
C ILE A 96 12.77 -14.65 -14.93
N PHE A 97 11.61 -14.03 -15.15
CA PHE A 97 10.49 -14.66 -15.87
C PHE A 97 10.41 -14.28 -17.36
N ASN A 98 11.26 -13.34 -17.84
CA ASN A 98 11.48 -13.06 -19.27
C ASN A 98 12.66 -13.89 -19.81
#